data_AF-A0A914SFW7-F1
#
_entry.id   AF-A0A914SFW7-F1
#
_cell.length_a   1.000
_cell.length_b   1.000
_cell.length_c   1.000
_cell.angle_alpha   90.00
_cell.angle_beta   90.00
_cell.angle_gamma   90.00
#
_symmetry.space_group_name_H-M   'P 1'
#
loop_
_entity.id
_entity.type
_entity.pdbx_description
1 polymer ?
#
loop_
_entity_poly.entity_id
_entity_poly.type
_entity_poly.pdbx_seq_one_letter_code
_entity_poly.pdbx_strand_id
1 'polypeptide(L)'
;MQETVRRVIMYIANRAGEIIRTSNHQWTFGRRMSNIQTQNYNILNMIYHLSQHYRNGAVHLQPLLDFYKDKCMSSIKTTICMVLASMLKEDIINLQPGISPYMSELGDHLAAFSRHFRSLQMLNSSVEETHNFVTFVFEQFLLHISLVRPINSTTAARHANDLRSLINVFLKHFSCRTSNYINSRVQFIKFIEELPESISELPMPYSSTEMSPEEYTAWFRKETESHLIDFYHTLISSITFKYKNSEKPTFINDLKKICETWKDTVSAIDSDEITIHNRHLIKNGDA
;
A
#
# COMPACT_ATOMS: atom_id res chain seq x y z
N MET A 1 -37.14 -22.93 -10.87
CA MET A 1 -36.32 -21.99 -11.69
C MET A 1 -35.08 -21.50 -10.93
N GLN A 2 -35.22 -20.93 -9.72
CA GLN A 2 -34.07 -20.46 -8.94
C GLN A 2 -33.06 -21.56 -8.57
N GLU A 3 -33.51 -22.77 -8.20
CA GLU A 3 -32.63 -23.90 -7.88
C GLU A 3 -31.84 -24.41 -9.11
N THR A 4 -32.44 -24.37 -10.30
CA THR A 4 -31.77 -24.72 -11.56
C THR A 4 -30.66 -23.71 -11.88
N VAL A 5 -30.95 -22.42 -11.75
CA VAL A 5 -29.96 -21.34 -11.95
C VAL A 5 -28.80 -21.48 -10.96
N ARG A 6 -29.09 -21.78 -9.69
CA ARG A 6 -28.07 -22.02 -8.66
C ARG A 6 -27.14 -23.18 -9.02
N ARG A 7 -27.68 -24.32 -9.47
CA ARG A 7 -26.88 -25.48 -9.90
C ARG A 7 -25.99 -25.18 -11.11
N VAL A 8 -26.50 -24.42 -12.08
CA VAL A 8 -25.73 -23.97 -13.24
C VAL A 8 -24.58 -23.06 -12.81
N ILE A 9 -24.85 -22.09 -11.93
CA ILE A 9 -23.81 -21.18 -11.41
C ILE A 9 -22.72 -21.96 -10.65
N MET A 10 -23.09 -22.93 -9.83
CA MET A 10 -22.15 -23.79 -9.12
C MET A 10 -21.28 -24.61 -10.09
N TYR A 11 -21.87 -25.15 -11.15
CA TYR A 11 -21.13 -25.85 -12.20
C TYR A 11 -20.15 -24.92 -12.93
N ILE A 12 -20.56 -23.70 -13.26
CA ILE A 12 -19.69 -22.68 -13.87
C ILE A 12 -18.52 -22.35 -12.96
N ALA A 13 -18.74 -22.16 -11.66
CA ALA A 13 -17.69 -21.85 -10.69
C ALA A 13 -16.61 -22.96 -10.66
N ASN A 14 -17.05 -24.22 -10.55
CA ASN A 14 -16.15 -25.38 -10.55
C ASN A 14 -15.36 -25.46 -11.86
N ARG A 15 -16.05 -25.32 -13.00
CA ARG A 15 -15.41 -25.43 -14.31
C ARG A 15 -14.43 -24.29 -14.57
N ALA A 16 -14.74 -23.08 -14.12
CA ALA A 16 -13.82 -21.94 -14.20
C ALA A 16 -12.57 -22.18 -13.36
N GLY A 17 -12.71 -22.74 -12.15
CA GLY A 17 -11.58 -23.12 -11.29
C GLY A 17 -10.62 -24.11 -11.96
N GLU A 18 -11.13 -25.06 -12.75
CA GLU A 18 -10.32 -26.04 -13.49
C GLU A 18 -9.61 -25.44 -14.72
N ILE A 19 -10.25 -24.49 -15.40
CA ILE A 19 -9.72 -23.92 -16.66
C ILE A 19 -8.68 -22.83 -16.39
N ILE A 20 -8.85 -22.05 -15.32
CA ILE A 20 -7.92 -20.97 -14.97
C ILE A 20 -6.55 -21.58 -14.64
N ARG A 21 -5.53 -21.17 -15.39
CA ARG A 21 -4.17 -21.69 -15.21
C ARG A 21 -3.49 -20.97 -14.06
N THR A 22 -3.06 -21.72 -13.03
CA THR A 22 -2.64 -21.16 -11.74
C THR A 22 -1.12 -21.11 -11.50
N SER A 23 -0.29 -21.52 -12.45
CA SER A 23 1.18 -21.48 -12.28
C SER A 23 1.67 -20.08 -11.89
N ASN A 24 2.64 -19.97 -10.98
CA ASN A 24 3.07 -18.70 -10.37
C ASN A 24 3.42 -17.61 -11.40
N HIS A 25 4.03 -17.96 -12.53
CA HIS A 25 4.36 -17.01 -13.62
C HIS A 25 3.14 -16.36 -14.30
N GLN A 26 1.94 -16.93 -14.17
CA GLN A 26 0.73 -16.30 -14.73
C GLN A 26 0.23 -15.14 -13.88
N TRP A 27 0.78 -14.97 -12.67
CA TRP A 27 0.42 -13.91 -11.74
C TRP A 27 1.57 -12.93 -11.49
N THR A 28 2.66 -13.07 -12.25
CA THR A 28 3.72 -12.07 -12.34
C THR A 28 3.35 -10.98 -13.35
N PHE A 29 3.47 -9.72 -12.95
CA PHE A 29 2.97 -8.58 -13.72
C PHE A 29 4.06 -8.01 -14.62
N GLY A 30 4.14 -8.55 -15.83
CA GLY A 30 5.09 -8.08 -16.84
C GLY A 30 4.63 -6.80 -17.53
N ARG A 31 5.53 -6.21 -18.34
CA ARG A 31 5.15 -5.06 -19.17
C ARG A 31 4.09 -5.38 -20.22
N ARG A 32 3.79 -6.65 -20.51
CA ARG A 32 2.71 -7.06 -21.42
C ARG A 32 1.97 -8.23 -20.77
N MET A 33 0.66 -8.28 -20.97
CA MET A 33 -0.14 -9.44 -20.62
C MET A 33 0.15 -10.57 -21.60
N SER A 34 0.41 -11.78 -21.09
CA SER A 34 0.48 -12.97 -21.91
C SER A 34 -0.91 -13.39 -22.40
N ASN A 35 -0.98 -14.20 -23.46
CA ASN A 35 -2.26 -14.76 -23.94
C ASN A 35 -3.00 -15.54 -22.85
N ILE A 36 -2.26 -16.24 -21.98
CA ILE A 36 -2.82 -17.01 -20.86
C ILE A 36 -3.37 -16.05 -19.80
N GLN A 37 -2.67 -14.96 -19.48
CA GLN A 37 -3.16 -13.95 -18.55
C GLN A 37 -4.46 -13.32 -19.06
N THR A 38 -4.50 -12.93 -20.33
CA THR A 38 -5.72 -12.38 -20.94
C THR A 38 -6.89 -13.37 -20.90
N GLN A 39 -6.65 -14.66 -21.18
CA GLN A 39 -7.67 -15.70 -21.05
C GLN A 39 -8.17 -15.84 -19.61
N ASN A 40 -7.27 -15.91 -18.63
CA ASN A 40 -7.63 -15.97 -17.21
C ASN A 40 -8.46 -14.75 -16.80
N TYR A 41 -8.07 -13.54 -17.22
CA TYR A 41 -8.77 -12.30 -16.87
C TYR A 41 -10.18 -12.25 -17.49
N ASN A 42 -10.33 -12.72 -18.72
CA ASN A 42 -11.64 -12.82 -19.36
C ASN A 42 -12.58 -13.76 -18.60
N ILE A 43 -12.09 -14.92 -18.17
CA ILE A 43 -12.87 -15.86 -17.35
C ILE A 43 -13.26 -15.21 -16.03
N LEU A 44 -12.32 -14.58 -15.32
CA LEU A 44 -12.58 -13.90 -14.05
C LEU A 44 -13.59 -12.77 -14.19
N ASN A 45 -13.51 -11.97 -15.26
CA ASN A 45 -14.47 -10.91 -15.52
C ASN A 45 -15.86 -11.49 -15.83
N MET A 46 -15.98 -12.60 -16.56
CA MET A 46 -17.25 -13.28 -16.76
C MET A 46 -17.85 -13.76 -15.43
N ILE A 47 -17.04 -14.37 -14.57
CA ILE A 47 -17.46 -14.82 -13.23
C ILE A 47 -17.89 -13.63 -12.37
N TYR A 48 -17.15 -12.53 -12.41
CA TYR A 48 -17.50 -11.29 -11.73
C TYR A 48 -18.86 -10.73 -12.19
N HIS A 49 -19.09 -10.62 -13.50
CA HIS A 49 -20.40 -10.18 -14.02
C HIS A 49 -21.54 -11.10 -13.58
N LEU A 50 -21.32 -12.42 -13.63
CA LEU A 50 -22.32 -13.39 -13.16
C LEU A 50 -22.62 -13.22 -11.67
N SER A 51 -21.61 -12.92 -10.83
CA SER A 51 -21.83 -12.69 -9.40
C SER A 51 -22.63 -11.41 -9.13
N GLN A 52 -22.41 -10.36 -9.93
CA GLN A 52 -23.19 -9.12 -9.84
C GLN A 52 -24.65 -9.31 -10.29
N HIS A 53 -24.88 -10.06 -11.37
CA HIS A 53 -26.21 -10.26 -11.93
C HIS A 53 -27.05 -11.28 -11.14
N TYR A 54 -26.43 -12.34 -10.60
CA TYR A 54 -27.13 -13.43 -9.92
C TYR A 54 -26.74 -13.51 -8.44
N ARG A 55 -27.22 -12.54 -7.63
CA ARG A 55 -26.90 -12.44 -6.19
C ARG A 55 -27.10 -13.75 -5.41
N ASN A 56 -28.15 -14.52 -5.71
CA ASN A 56 -28.42 -15.81 -5.04
C ASN A 56 -27.40 -16.91 -5.39
N GLY A 57 -26.67 -16.77 -6.51
CA GLY A 57 -25.57 -17.66 -6.89
C GLY A 57 -24.18 -17.08 -6.60
N ALA A 58 -24.10 -15.79 -6.22
CA ALA A 58 -22.84 -15.12 -5.92
C ALA A 58 -22.06 -15.82 -4.81
N VAL A 59 -22.73 -16.43 -3.83
CA VAL A 59 -22.10 -17.23 -2.75
C VAL A 59 -21.21 -18.36 -3.29
N HIS A 60 -21.49 -18.88 -4.48
CA HIS A 60 -20.70 -19.94 -5.10
C HIS A 60 -19.57 -19.40 -6.00
N LEU A 61 -19.67 -18.15 -6.46
CA LEU A 61 -18.68 -17.51 -7.34
C LEU A 61 -17.67 -16.66 -6.56
N GLN A 62 -18.09 -16.07 -5.44
CA GLN A 62 -17.29 -15.16 -4.63
C GLN A 62 -16.00 -15.81 -4.09
N PRO A 63 -16.02 -17.06 -3.56
CA PRO A 63 -14.78 -17.69 -3.08
C PRO A 63 -13.72 -17.85 -4.17
N LEU A 64 -14.13 -18.06 -5.43
CA LEU A 64 -13.22 -18.13 -6.56
C LEU A 64 -12.61 -16.75 -6.86
N LEU A 65 -13.43 -15.70 -6.87
CA LEU A 65 -12.98 -14.33 -7.09
C LEU A 65 -12.03 -13.87 -5.98
N ASP A 66 -12.36 -14.13 -4.72
CA ASP A 66 -11.55 -13.78 -3.56
C ASP A 66 -10.19 -14.49 -3.60
N PHE A 67 -10.17 -15.79 -3.91
CA PHE A 67 -8.93 -16.55 -4.06
C PHE A 67 -7.99 -15.91 -5.10
N TYR A 68 -8.51 -15.51 -6.27
CA TYR A 68 -7.68 -14.90 -7.31
C TYR A 68 -7.35 -13.43 -7.05
N LYS A 69 -8.23 -12.70 -6.34
CA LYS A 69 -7.96 -11.36 -5.83
C LYS A 69 -6.78 -11.40 -4.86
N ASP A 70 -6.82 -12.27 -3.86
CA ASP A 70 -5.74 -12.45 -2.90
C ASP A 70 -4.44 -12.87 -3.59
N LYS A 71 -4.50 -13.82 -4.52
CA LYS A 71 -3.32 -14.25 -5.28
C LYS A 71 -2.68 -13.12 -6.08
N CYS A 72 -3.48 -12.28 -6.75
CA CYS A 72 -2.98 -11.10 -7.46
C CYS A 72 -2.32 -10.11 -6.49
N MET A 73 -3.03 -9.78 -5.40
CA MET A 73 -2.57 -8.79 -4.43
C MET A 73 -1.31 -9.26 -3.71
N SER A 74 -1.25 -10.51 -3.26
CA SER A 74 -0.06 -11.09 -2.64
C SER A 74 1.14 -11.06 -3.59
N SER A 75 0.96 -11.40 -4.87
CA SER A 75 2.06 -11.41 -5.85
C SER A 75 2.71 -10.02 -6.01
N ILE A 76 1.91 -8.96 -6.17
CA ILE A 76 2.45 -7.60 -6.30
C ILE A 76 3.02 -7.11 -4.97
N LYS A 77 2.36 -7.39 -3.84
CA LYS A 77 2.87 -7.02 -2.49
C LYS A 77 4.23 -7.66 -2.23
N THR A 78 4.42 -8.93 -2.57
CA THR A 78 5.72 -9.60 -2.48
C THR A 78 6.77 -8.91 -3.35
N THR A 79 6.42 -8.54 -4.59
CA THR A 79 7.33 -7.81 -5.49
C THR A 79 7.76 -6.46 -4.90
N ILE A 80 6.81 -5.67 -4.40
CA ILE A 80 7.07 -4.38 -3.74
C ILE A 80 8.02 -4.56 -2.55
N CYS A 81 7.72 -5.51 -1.67
CA CYS A 81 8.56 -5.81 -0.51
C CYS A 81 9.98 -6.23 -0.91
N MET A 82 10.15 -7.02 -1.96
CA MET A 82 11.47 -7.44 -2.44
C MET A 82 12.29 -6.25 -2.98
N VAL A 83 11.67 -5.36 -3.76
CA VAL A 83 12.35 -4.17 -4.31
C VAL A 83 12.76 -3.23 -3.18
N LEU A 84 11.86 -2.91 -2.25
CA LEU A 84 12.16 -2.05 -1.10
C LEU A 84 13.18 -2.67 -0.14
N ALA A 85 13.14 -3.98 0.08
CA ALA A 85 14.17 -4.66 0.86
C ALA A 85 15.54 -4.62 0.16
N SER A 86 15.57 -4.61 -1.18
CA SER A 86 16.81 -4.48 -1.94
C SER A 86 17.41 -3.08 -1.83
N MET A 87 16.58 -2.05 -1.65
CA MET A 87 17.06 -0.69 -1.35
C MET A 87 17.85 -0.61 -0.05
N LEU A 88 17.59 -1.49 0.94
CA LEU A 88 18.37 -1.54 2.20
C LEU A 88 19.84 -1.89 1.98
N LYS A 89 20.18 -2.45 0.82
CA LYS A 89 21.55 -2.84 0.45
C LYS A 89 22.29 -1.74 -0.30
N GLU A 90 21.66 -0.59 -0.57
CA GLU A 90 22.35 0.54 -1.17
C GLU A 90 23.43 1.07 -0.22
N ASP A 91 24.56 1.47 -0.80
CA ASP A 91 25.61 2.15 -0.03
C ASP A 91 25.15 3.60 0.24
N ILE A 92 24.59 3.81 1.43
CA ILE A 92 24.04 5.08 1.91
C ILE A 92 25.11 6.19 1.91
N ILE A 93 26.39 5.83 2.08
CA ILE A 93 27.50 6.78 2.13
C ILE A 93 27.81 7.33 0.74
N ASN A 94 27.71 6.49 -0.29
CA ASN A 94 28.07 6.82 -1.67
C ASN A 94 26.84 6.93 -2.60
N LEU A 95 25.70 7.36 -2.08
CA LEU A 95 24.49 7.54 -2.87
C LEU A 95 24.66 8.62 -3.93
N GLN A 96 24.37 8.26 -5.17
CA GLN A 96 24.22 9.23 -6.25
C GLN A 96 22.97 10.08 -6.04
N PRO A 97 23.00 11.39 -6.35
CA PRO A 97 21.82 12.22 -6.33
C PRO A 97 20.79 11.76 -7.38
N GLY A 98 19.50 11.97 -7.10
CA GLY A 98 18.40 11.62 -8.01
C GLY A 98 17.43 10.60 -7.42
N ILE A 99 16.83 9.77 -8.28
CA ILE A 99 15.90 8.69 -7.91
C ILE A 99 16.70 7.39 -7.84
N SER A 100 16.46 6.57 -6.81
CA SER A 100 17.05 5.24 -6.70
C SER A 100 16.70 4.38 -7.93
N PRO A 101 17.65 3.57 -8.44
CA PRO A 101 17.35 2.57 -9.46
C PRO A 101 16.23 1.61 -9.03
N TYR A 102 16.18 1.21 -7.76
CA TYR A 102 15.12 0.37 -7.23
C TYR A 102 13.78 1.09 -7.16
N MET A 103 13.77 2.39 -6.85
CA MET A 103 12.51 3.16 -6.89
C MET A 103 12.00 3.31 -8.34
N SER A 104 12.91 3.45 -9.30
CA SER A 104 12.56 3.42 -10.73
C SER A 104 11.99 2.05 -11.14
N GLU A 105 12.61 0.96 -10.67
CA GLU A 105 12.11 -0.40 -10.88
C GLU A 105 10.74 -0.63 -10.23
N LEU A 106 10.55 -0.16 -8.99
CA LEU A 106 9.26 -0.20 -8.30
C LEU A 106 8.18 0.53 -9.11
N GLY A 107 8.49 1.71 -9.62
CA GLY A 107 7.61 2.47 -10.50
C GLY A 107 7.20 1.68 -11.75
N ASP A 108 8.13 0.98 -12.37
CA ASP A 108 7.87 0.11 -13.53
C ASP A 108 6.95 -1.07 -13.19
N HIS A 109 7.17 -1.73 -12.05
CA HIS A 109 6.30 -2.82 -11.57
C HIS A 109 4.89 -2.34 -11.24
N LEU A 110 4.77 -1.18 -10.58
CA LEU A 110 3.47 -0.56 -10.28
C LEU A 110 2.74 -0.12 -11.56
N ALA A 111 3.45 0.44 -12.53
CA ALA A 111 2.89 0.81 -13.83
C ALA A 111 2.45 -0.43 -14.63
N ALA A 112 3.21 -1.53 -14.59
CA ALA A 112 2.79 -2.81 -15.12
C ALA A 112 1.53 -3.31 -14.42
N PHE A 113 1.55 -3.42 -13.09
CA PHE A 113 0.41 -3.86 -12.29
C PHE A 113 -0.85 -3.06 -12.56
N SER A 114 -0.77 -1.73 -12.67
CA SER A 114 -1.95 -0.89 -12.95
C SER A 114 -2.74 -1.30 -14.21
N ARG A 115 -2.06 -1.83 -15.23
CA ARG A 115 -2.70 -2.28 -16.48
C ARG A 115 -3.39 -3.62 -16.30
N HIS A 116 -2.78 -4.52 -15.54
CA HIS A 116 -3.40 -5.79 -15.16
C HIS A 116 -4.60 -5.55 -14.23
N PHE A 117 -4.43 -4.65 -13.24
CA PHE A 117 -5.47 -4.22 -12.30
C PHE A 117 -6.71 -3.69 -13.04
N ARG A 118 -6.54 -2.78 -14.01
CA ARG A 118 -7.66 -2.28 -14.83
C ARG A 118 -8.34 -3.34 -15.67
N SER A 119 -7.63 -4.42 -16.02
CA SER A 119 -8.18 -5.53 -16.81
C SER A 119 -8.95 -6.54 -15.94
N LEU A 120 -8.84 -6.45 -14.61
CA LEU A 120 -9.51 -7.32 -13.63
C LEU A 120 -10.58 -6.52 -12.89
N GLN A 121 -11.83 -6.68 -13.30
CA GLN A 121 -12.93 -5.89 -12.74
C GLN A 121 -13.17 -6.15 -11.25
N MET A 122 -12.94 -7.38 -10.79
CA MET A 122 -13.00 -7.73 -9.37
C MET A 122 -12.02 -6.94 -8.49
N LEU A 123 -11.00 -6.31 -9.07
CA LEU A 123 -10.04 -5.44 -8.37
C LEU A 123 -10.36 -3.96 -8.58
N ASN A 124 -10.67 -3.56 -9.81
CA ASN A 124 -10.87 -2.15 -10.17
C ASN A 124 -12.24 -1.57 -9.79
N SER A 125 -13.22 -2.41 -9.47
CA SER A 125 -14.56 -1.93 -9.09
C SER A 125 -14.63 -1.38 -7.66
N SER A 126 -13.62 -1.60 -6.82
CA SER A 126 -13.60 -1.14 -5.42
C SER A 126 -12.59 -0.02 -5.21
N VAL A 127 -13.09 1.11 -4.71
CA VAL A 127 -12.27 2.23 -4.27
C VAL A 127 -11.44 1.84 -3.05
N GLU A 128 -12.01 1.03 -2.16
CA GLU A 128 -11.37 0.55 -0.93
C GLU A 128 -10.14 -0.31 -1.25
N GLU A 129 -10.23 -1.24 -2.20
CA GLU A 129 -9.06 -2.05 -2.58
C GLU A 129 -7.92 -1.22 -3.16
N THR A 130 -8.25 -0.22 -3.96
CA THR A 130 -7.25 0.71 -4.49
C THR A 130 -6.62 1.51 -3.35
N HIS A 131 -7.41 1.98 -2.40
CA HIS A 131 -6.93 2.70 -1.22
C HIS A 131 -5.98 1.81 -0.38
N ASN A 132 -6.43 0.62 0.03
CA ASN A 132 -5.66 -0.32 0.85
C ASN A 132 -4.35 -0.73 0.18
N PHE A 133 -4.34 -0.87 -1.15
CA PHE A 133 -3.12 -1.14 -1.90
C PHE A 133 -2.14 0.03 -1.84
N VAL A 134 -2.61 1.25 -2.08
CA VAL A 134 -1.79 2.46 -2.07
C VAL A 134 -1.21 2.67 -0.67
N THR A 135 -2.04 2.59 0.37
CA THR A 135 -1.65 2.67 1.79
C THR A 135 -0.53 1.69 2.08
N PHE A 136 -0.71 0.40 1.73
CA PHE A 136 0.33 -0.62 1.92
C PHE A 136 1.67 -0.23 1.28
N VAL A 137 1.69 0.30 0.04
CA VAL A 137 2.95 0.66 -0.62
C VAL A 137 3.64 1.82 0.09
N PHE A 138 2.89 2.84 0.51
CA PHE A 138 3.44 3.97 1.27
C PHE A 138 3.98 3.52 2.62
N GLU A 139 3.26 2.68 3.35
CA GLU A 139 3.71 2.13 4.62
C GLU A 139 5.00 1.32 4.48
N GLN A 140 5.10 0.46 3.45
CA GLN A 140 6.35 -0.28 3.20
C GLN A 140 7.51 0.66 2.84
N PHE A 141 7.25 1.77 2.14
CA PHE A 141 8.28 2.77 1.85
C PHE A 141 8.70 3.56 3.10
N LEU A 142 7.76 3.93 3.97
CA LEU A 142 8.05 4.59 5.24
C LEU A 142 8.82 3.67 6.19
N LEU A 143 8.49 2.38 6.21
CA LEU A 143 9.27 1.35 6.90
C LEU A 143 10.70 1.30 6.37
N HIS A 144 10.88 1.35 5.06
CA HIS A 144 12.22 1.38 4.47
C HIS A 144 13.01 2.61 4.93
N ILE A 145 12.42 3.81 4.91
CA ILE A 145 13.10 5.03 5.38
C ILE A 145 13.44 4.94 6.88
N SER A 146 12.57 4.36 7.70
CA SER A 146 12.84 4.22 9.15
C SER A 146 14.03 3.30 9.45
N LEU A 147 14.34 2.37 8.53
CA LEU A 147 15.44 1.40 8.59
C LEU A 147 16.76 1.87 7.98
N VAL A 148 16.74 2.81 7.03
CA VAL A 148 17.97 3.34 6.40
C VAL A 148 18.40 4.64 7.08
N ARG A 149 17.42 5.52 7.34
CA ARG A 149 17.55 6.91 7.82
C ARG A 149 18.48 7.78 6.95
N PRO A 150 18.06 9.02 6.61
CA PRO A 150 18.98 9.95 5.97
C PRO A 150 20.11 10.32 6.93
N ILE A 151 21.35 10.18 6.48
CA ILE A 151 22.57 10.54 7.25
C ILE A 151 23.13 11.91 6.86
N ASN A 152 22.70 12.43 5.71
CA ASN A 152 23.07 13.76 5.21
C ASN A 152 21.99 14.32 4.29
N SER A 153 22.09 15.61 3.98
CA SER A 153 21.16 16.29 3.06
C SER A 153 21.01 15.63 1.67
N THR A 154 22.05 14.96 1.15
CA THR A 154 22.00 14.25 -0.14
C THR A 154 21.11 13.02 -0.06
N THR A 155 21.27 12.22 1.00
CA THR A 155 20.41 11.04 1.25
C THR A 155 18.96 11.43 1.52
N ALA A 156 18.73 12.53 2.23
CA ALA A 156 17.40 13.08 2.49
C ALA A 156 16.73 13.52 1.18
N ALA A 157 17.44 14.30 0.35
CA ALA A 157 16.95 14.73 -0.96
C ALA A 157 16.65 13.54 -1.89
N ARG A 158 17.47 12.48 -1.86
CA ARG A 158 17.21 11.25 -2.62
C ARG A 158 15.92 10.55 -2.18
N HIS A 159 15.73 10.33 -0.88
CA HIS A 159 14.49 9.73 -0.37
C HIS A 159 13.25 10.58 -0.67
N ALA A 160 13.37 11.91 -0.63
CA ALA A 160 12.30 12.80 -1.05
C ALA A 160 11.98 12.68 -2.55
N ASN A 161 13.00 12.56 -3.40
CA ASN A 161 12.83 12.31 -4.83
C ASN A 161 12.22 10.93 -5.12
N ASP A 162 12.60 9.92 -4.35
CA ASP A 162 12.00 8.58 -4.42
C ASP A 162 10.52 8.62 -4.07
N LEU A 163 10.16 9.30 -2.97
CA LEU A 163 8.77 9.50 -2.58
C LEU A 163 7.98 10.26 -3.66
N ARG A 164 8.54 11.34 -4.20
CA ARG A 164 7.94 12.09 -5.32
C ARG A 164 7.68 11.18 -6.53
N SER A 165 8.66 10.37 -6.90
CA SER A 165 8.54 9.42 -8.01
C SER A 165 7.40 8.44 -7.76
N LEU A 166 7.34 7.85 -6.56
CA LEU A 166 6.29 6.92 -6.15
C LEU A 166 4.90 7.55 -6.20
N ILE A 167 4.74 8.77 -5.66
CA ILE A 167 3.48 9.52 -5.71
C ILE A 167 3.06 9.79 -7.16
N ASN A 168 3.99 10.19 -8.02
CA ASN A 168 3.71 10.45 -9.42
C ASN A 168 3.25 9.19 -10.16
N VAL A 169 3.81 8.02 -9.84
CA VAL A 169 3.34 6.74 -10.38
C VAL A 169 1.90 6.50 -9.97
N PHE A 170 1.56 6.67 -8.68
CA PHE A 170 0.20 6.50 -8.21
C PHE A 170 -0.78 7.49 -8.86
N LEU A 171 -0.48 8.78 -8.88
CA LEU A 171 -1.31 9.80 -9.52
C LEU A 171 -1.57 9.53 -11.02
N LYS A 172 -0.59 8.96 -11.72
CA LYS A 172 -0.69 8.65 -13.15
C LYS A 172 -1.42 7.35 -13.44
N HIS A 173 -1.19 6.32 -12.62
CA HIS A 173 -1.59 4.95 -12.93
C HIS A 173 -2.78 4.45 -12.11
N PHE A 174 -3.05 5.04 -10.95
CA PHE A 174 -4.11 4.66 -10.04
C PHE A 174 -5.02 5.88 -9.80
N SER A 175 -6.34 5.70 -9.89
CA SER A 175 -7.30 6.81 -9.69
C SER A 175 -7.50 7.10 -8.19
N CYS A 176 -6.42 7.31 -7.45
CA CYS A 176 -6.36 7.30 -5.99
C CYS A 176 -6.37 8.70 -5.37
N ARG A 177 -7.20 9.61 -5.90
CA ARG A 177 -7.34 10.99 -5.36
C ARG A 177 -7.91 11.04 -3.94
N THR A 178 -8.45 9.93 -3.46
CA THR A 178 -8.97 9.75 -2.10
C THR A 178 -7.92 9.21 -1.12
N SER A 179 -6.70 8.90 -1.57
CA SER A 179 -5.64 8.46 -0.65
C SER A 179 -5.10 9.64 0.17
N ASN A 180 -5.10 9.47 1.49
CA ASN A 180 -4.61 10.48 2.43
C ASN A 180 -3.13 10.77 2.25
N TYR A 181 -2.30 9.75 1.99
CA TYR A 181 -0.88 9.92 1.66
C TYR A 181 -0.68 10.81 0.43
N ILE A 182 -1.52 10.63 -0.59
CA ILE A 182 -1.45 11.42 -1.82
C ILE A 182 -1.94 12.86 -1.57
N ASN A 183 -2.94 13.05 -0.73
CA ASN A 183 -3.45 14.38 -0.38
C ASN A 183 -2.44 15.17 0.48
N SER A 184 -1.75 14.50 1.40
CA SER A 184 -0.71 15.09 2.27
C SER A 184 0.70 15.03 1.68
N ARG A 185 0.82 14.77 0.37
CA ARG A 185 2.10 14.54 -0.32
C ARG A 185 3.12 15.66 -0.15
N VAL A 186 2.67 16.92 -0.17
CA VAL A 186 3.56 18.09 -0.08
C VAL A 186 4.21 18.12 1.30
N GLN A 187 3.44 17.86 2.34
CA GLN A 187 3.89 17.82 3.73
C GLN A 187 4.88 16.66 3.95
N PHE A 188 4.59 15.46 3.44
CA PHE A 188 5.48 14.31 3.57
C PHE A 188 6.80 14.46 2.83
N ILE A 189 6.77 15.01 1.62
CA ILE A 189 7.99 15.27 0.85
C ILE A 189 8.85 16.29 1.59
N LYS A 190 8.26 17.42 1.98
CA LYS A 190 8.95 18.49 2.71
C LYS A 190 9.55 17.96 4.01
N PHE A 191 8.82 17.12 4.73
CA PHE A 191 9.29 16.46 5.94
C PHE A 191 10.60 15.70 5.72
N ILE A 192 10.66 14.85 4.70
CA ILE A 192 11.86 14.04 4.40
C ILE A 192 13.04 14.94 4.02
N GLU A 193 12.80 16.02 3.26
CA GLU A 193 13.85 16.96 2.86
C GLU A 193 14.42 17.75 4.05
N GLU A 194 13.60 18.03 5.05
CA GLU A 194 13.96 18.81 6.23
C GLU A 194 14.49 17.95 7.38
N LEU A 195 14.64 16.63 7.19
CA LEU A 195 15.23 15.74 8.19
C LEU A 195 16.66 16.17 8.53
N PRO A 196 16.98 16.45 9.81
CA PRO A 196 18.31 16.88 10.20
C PRO A 196 19.26 15.69 10.14
N GLU A 197 20.51 15.97 9.80
CA GLU A 197 21.56 14.94 9.74
C GLU A 197 21.76 14.22 11.08
N SER A 198 21.48 14.92 12.19
CA SER A 198 21.52 14.34 13.54
C SER A 198 20.54 13.16 13.73
N ILE A 199 19.54 12.98 12.88
CA ILE A 199 18.61 11.84 12.96
C ILE A 199 19.33 10.49 12.82
N SER A 200 20.51 10.45 12.19
CA SER A 200 21.33 9.24 12.10
C SER A 200 21.95 8.83 13.44
N GLU A 201 22.06 9.76 14.40
CA GLU A 201 22.60 9.51 15.75
C GLU A 201 21.56 8.91 16.70
N LEU A 202 20.33 8.73 16.24
CA LEU A 202 19.29 8.09 17.03
C LEU A 202 19.44 6.58 16.95
N PRO A 203 19.12 5.84 18.03
CA PRO A 203 19.01 4.38 17.95
C PRO A 203 17.94 4.02 16.92
N MET A 204 18.19 2.97 16.14
CA MET A 204 17.24 2.50 15.13
C MET A 204 15.95 1.99 15.78
N PRO A 205 14.80 2.04 15.07
CA PRO A 205 13.51 1.61 15.62
C PRO A 205 13.55 0.24 16.30
N TYR A 206 14.17 -0.72 15.61
CA TYR A 206 14.28 -2.10 16.05
C TYR A 206 15.23 -2.27 17.24
N SER A 207 16.23 -1.39 17.40
CA SER A 207 17.14 -1.41 18.54
C SER A 207 16.43 -1.02 19.84
N SER A 208 15.42 -0.14 19.75
CA SER A 208 14.62 0.26 20.92
C SER A 208 13.62 -0.81 21.36
N THR A 209 13.29 -1.75 20.49
CA THR A 209 12.38 -2.87 20.78
C THR A 209 13.10 -4.20 20.92
N GLU A 210 14.44 -4.21 20.98
CA GLU A 210 15.29 -5.41 21.02
C GLU A 210 15.00 -6.42 19.89
N MET A 211 14.50 -5.93 18.75
CA MET A 211 14.19 -6.74 17.58
C MET A 211 15.35 -6.71 16.57
N SER A 212 15.54 -7.81 15.85
CA SER A 212 16.27 -7.79 14.58
C SER A 212 15.51 -6.97 13.52
N PRO A 213 16.20 -6.46 12.47
CA PRO A 213 15.53 -5.82 11.34
C PRO A 213 14.45 -6.70 10.69
N GLU A 214 14.68 -8.01 10.63
CA GLU A 214 13.74 -9.01 10.11
C GLU A 214 12.49 -9.12 10.99
N GLU A 215 12.67 -9.18 12.32
CA GLU A 215 11.56 -9.23 13.29
C GLU A 215 10.77 -7.92 13.28
N TYR A 216 11.43 -6.77 13.21
CA TYR A 216 10.78 -5.47 13.10
C TYR A 216 9.98 -5.34 11.81
N THR A 217 10.52 -5.82 10.68
CA THR A 217 9.80 -5.86 9.41
C THR A 217 8.57 -6.78 9.48
N ALA A 218 8.70 -7.94 10.14
CA ALA A 218 7.60 -8.87 10.32
C ALA A 218 6.52 -8.33 11.27
N TRP A 219 6.92 -7.61 12.32
CA TRP A 219 6.05 -6.92 13.25
C TRP A 219 5.28 -5.79 12.54
N PHE A 220 5.98 -4.87 11.88
CA PHE A 220 5.38 -3.73 11.19
C PHE A 220 4.33 -4.14 10.17
N ARG A 221 4.53 -5.26 9.46
CA ARG A 221 3.58 -5.80 8.47
C ARG A 221 2.31 -6.42 9.06
N LYS A 222 2.30 -6.71 10.36
CA LYS A 222 1.16 -7.33 11.07
C LYS A 222 0.38 -6.32 11.91
N GLU A 223 0.93 -5.13 12.12
CA GLU A 223 0.31 -4.14 12.98
C GLU A 223 -0.81 -3.36 12.32
N THR A 224 -1.68 -2.81 13.17
CA THR A 224 -2.80 -1.96 12.77
C THR A 224 -2.33 -0.52 12.51
N GLU A 225 -3.07 0.23 11.69
CA GLU A 225 -2.76 1.64 11.41
C GLU A 225 -2.65 2.47 12.70
N SER A 226 -3.52 2.22 13.68
CA SER A 226 -3.49 2.87 15.00
C SER A 226 -2.17 2.63 15.75
N HIS A 227 -1.70 1.38 15.81
CA HIS A 227 -0.42 1.06 16.46
C HIS A 227 0.78 1.64 15.70
N LEU A 228 0.74 1.67 14.37
CA LEU A 228 1.77 2.32 13.58
C LEU A 228 1.81 3.81 13.88
N ILE A 229 0.66 4.47 14.04
CA ILE A 229 0.56 5.88 14.41
C ILE A 229 1.17 6.15 15.77
N ASP A 230 0.81 5.36 16.76
CA ASP A 230 1.36 5.49 18.11
C ASP A 230 2.87 5.25 18.10
N PHE A 231 3.35 4.29 17.31
CA PHE A 231 4.78 4.04 17.12
C PHE A 231 5.51 5.26 16.52
N TYR A 232 5.01 5.82 15.42
CA TYR A 232 5.60 7.01 14.80
C TYR A 232 5.50 8.25 15.71
N HIS A 233 4.39 8.41 16.45
CA HIS A 233 4.24 9.47 17.42
C HIS A 233 5.25 9.34 18.57
N THR A 234 5.51 8.11 19.01
CA THR A 234 6.52 7.80 20.03
C THR A 234 7.92 8.07 19.51
N LEU A 235 8.21 7.68 18.27
CA LEU A 235 9.48 7.96 17.61
C LEU A 235 9.71 9.47 17.48
N ILE A 236 8.71 10.22 17.01
CA ILE A 236 8.77 11.67 16.85
C ILE A 236 8.84 12.38 18.21
N SER A 237 8.14 11.89 19.23
CA SER A 237 8.23 12.43 20.59
C SER A 237 9.62 12.18 21.20
N SER A 238 10.21 11.01 20.95
CA SER A 238 11.58 10.67 21.37
C SER A 238 12.62 11.56 20.68
N ILE A 239 12.46 11.79 19.37
CA ILE A 239 13.26 12.75 18.58
C ILE A 239 13.12 14.15 19.17
N THR A 240 11.89 14.61 19.37
CA THR A 240 11.55 15.91 19.92
C THR A 240 12.16 16.11 21.31
N PHE A 241 12.11 15.09 22.16
CA PHE A 241 12.68 15.14 23.50
C PHE A 241 14.22 15.23 23.46
N LYS A 242 14.88 14.42 22.63
CA LYS A 242 16.34 14.43 22.51
C LYS A 242 16.89 15.72 21.90
N TYR A 243 16.14 16.36 20.99
CA TYR A 243 16.53 17.62 20.34
C TYR A 243 15.92 18.87 20.99
N LYS A 244 15.15 18.75 22.08
CA LYS A 244 14.45 19.86 22.76
C LYS A 244 15.35 21.05 23.13
N ASN A 245 16.64 20.80 23.32
CA ASN A 245 17.66 21.80 23.66
C ASN A 245 18.65 22.10 22.50
N SER A 246 18.38 21.60 21.29
CA SER A 246 19.22 21.86 20.11
C SER A 246 18.91 23.21 19.47
N GLU A 247 19.89 23.81 18.80
CA GLU A 247 19.81 25.13 18.14
C GLU A 247 18.80 25.20 16.96
N LYS A 248 18.02 24.14 16.70
CA LYS A 248 17.06 24.04 15.59
C LYS A 248 15.61 23.87 16.07
N PRO A 249 15.01 24.86 16.75
CA PRO A 249 13.64 24.79 17.28
C PRO A 249 12.54 24.74 16.20
N THR A 250 12.83 25.18 14.97
CA THR A 250 11.89 25.10 13.82
C THR A 250 11.59 23.66 13.42
N PHE A 251 12.62 22.82 13.30
CA PHE A 251 12.46 21.40 12.92
C PHE A 251 11.54 20.62 13.87
N ILE A 252 11.65 20.88 15.18
CA ILE A 252 10.82 20.22 16.20
C ILE A 252 9.35 20.64 16.10
N ASN A 253 9.10 21.91 15.77
CA ASN A 253 7.75 22.42 15.60
C ASN A 253 7.10 21.92 14.31
N ASP A 254 7.88 21.79 13.22
CA ASP A 254 7.40 21.21 11.96
C ASP A 254 7.07 19.72 12.12
N LEU A 255 7.92 18.96 12.82
CA LEU A 255 7.68 17.57 13.19
C LEU A 255 6.38 17.35 13.99
N LYS A 256 6.14 18.18 15.01
CA LYS A 256 4.91 18.14 15.80
C LYS A 256 3.68 18.40 14.94
N LYS A 257 3.75 19.45 14.10
CA LYS A 257 2.64 19.83 13.22
C LYS A 257 2.31 18.75 12.19
N ILE A 258 3.31 18.01 11.71
CA ILE A 258 3.13 16.86 10.81
C ILE A 258 2.46 15.69 11.55
N CYS A 259 2.92 15.37 12.76
CA CYS A 259 2.29 14.36 13.62
C CYS A 259 0.82 14.69 13.91
N GLU A 260 0.54 15.94 14.27
CA GLU A 260 -0.81 16.45 14.51
C GLU A 260 -1.66 16.35 13.24
N THR A 261 -1.14 16.81 12.10
CA THR A 261 -1.85 16.71 10.80
C THR A 261 -2.17 15.26 10.44
N TRP A 262 -1.23 14.33 10.68
CA TRP A 262 -1.43 12.91 10.38
C TRP A 262 -2.43 12.26 11.33
N LYS A 263 -2.37 12.59 12.63
CA LYS A 263 -3.34 12.16 13.64
C LYS A 263 -4.74 12.68 13.34
N ASP A 264 -4.86 13.94 12.93
CA ASP A 264 -6.13 14.56 12.54
C ASP A 264 -6.68 13.91 11.27
N THR A 265 -5.81 13.59 10.30
CA THR A 265 -6.20 12.91 9.05
C THR A 265 -6.74 11.51 9.33
N VAL A 266 -6.15 10.76 10.28
CA VAL A 266 -6.62 9.41 10.62
C VAL A 266 -7.87 9.45 11.51
N SER A 267 -7.93 10.39 12.46
CA SER A 267 -9.12 10.58 13.30
C SER A 267 -10.36 11.03 12.49
N ALA A 268 -10.15 11.74 11.38
CA ALA A 268 -11.21 12.08 10.43
C ALA A 268 -11.72 10.85 9.66
N ILE A 269 -10.89 9.83 9.43
CA ILE A 269 -11.28 8.57 8.78
C ILE A 269 -12.13 7.73 9.71
N ASP A 270 -11.74 7.56 10.98
CA ASP A 270 -12.54 6.79 11.95
C ASP A 270 -13.94 7.40 12.11
N SER A 271 -14.05 8.72 12.09
CA SER A 271 -15.35 9.41 12.17
C SER A 271 -16.17 9.34 10.87
N ASP A 272 -15.54 9.36 9.69
CA ASP A 272 -16.23 9.20 8.41
C ASP A 272 -16.60 7.73 8.11
N GLU A 273 -15.80 6.74 8.51
CA GLU A 273 -16.15 5.31 8.44
C GLU A 273 -17.31 4.98 9.37
N ILE A 274 -17.33 5.51 10.60
CA ILE A 274 -18.49 5.41 11.50
C ILE A 274 -19.72 6.06 10.84
N THR A 275 -19.56 7.18 10.13
CA THR A 275 -20.67 7.88 9.46
C THR A 275 -21.17 7.13 8.22
N ILE A 276 -20.30 6.48 7.44
CA ILE A 276 -20.64 5.67 6.27
C ILE A 276 -21.27 4.33 6.70
N HIS A 277 -20.74 3.69 7.75
CA HIS A 277 -21.30 2.45 8.32
C HIS A 277 -22.69 2.71 8.93
N ASN A 278 -22.87 3.82 9.65
CA ASN A 278 -24.18 4.22 10.17
C ASN A 278 -25.18 4.61 9.07
N ARG A 279 -24.74 5.23 7.96
CA ARG A 279 -25.62 5.50 6.80
C ARG A 279 -26.07 4.22 6.08
N HIS A 280 -25.28 3.16 6.10
CA HIS A 280 -25.67 1.86 5.54
C HIS A 280 -26.62 1.07 6.46
N LEU A 281 -26.50 1.22 7.78
CA LEU A 281 -27.43 0.62 8.74
C LEU A 281 -28.80 1.33 8.76
N ILE A 282 -28.83 2.66 8.60
CA ILE A 282 -30.10 3.42 8.53
C ILE A 282 -30.86 3.14 7.22
N LYS A 283 -30.17 2.84 6.11
CA LYS A 283 -30.83 2.49 4.82
C LYS A 283 -31.35 1.06 4.72
N ASN A 284 -30.96 0.16 5.63
CA ASN A 284 -31.43 -1.23 5.68
C ASN A 284 -32.41 -1.49 6.83
N GLY A 285 -32.82 -0.43 7.55
CA GLY A 285 -33.73 -0.51 8.70
C GLY A 285 -35.18 -0.11 8.42
N ASP A 286 -35.50 0.39 7.23
CA ASP A 286 -36.87 0.73 6.82
C ASP A 286 -37.24 -0.01 5.52
N ALA A 287 -37.69 -1.26 5.67
CA ALA A 287 -38.56 -1.99 4.74
C ALA A 287 -39.18 -3.21 5.45
#